data_AF-A0A3M1H4D7-F1
#
_entry.id   AF-A0A3M1H4D7-F1
#
_cell.length_a   1.000
_cell.length_b   1.000
_cell.length_c   1.000
_cell.angle_alpha   90.00
_cell.angle_beta   90.00
_cell.angle_gamma   90.00
#
_symmetry.space_group_name_H-M   'P 1'
#
loop_
_entity.id
_entity.type
_entity.pdbx_description
1 polymer ?
#
loop_
_entity_poly.entity_id
_entity_poly.type
_entity_poly.pdbx_seq_one_letter_code
_entity_poly.pdbx_strand_id
1 'polypeptide(L)' 'MRFGGLGGWEWIIILIIVIILFGGSRLAGVGAALGQSIREFREAVSGDKEDKDEDKSDEA' A
#
# COMPACT_ATOMS: atom_id res chain seq x y z
N MET A 1 35.67 -12.54 5.50
CA MET A 1 34.38 -12.67 6.22
C MET A 1 33.72 -11.30 6.32
N ARG A 2 32.38 -11.22 6.19
CA ARG A 2 31.45 -10.08 6.44
C ARG A 2 30.75 -9.39 5.24
N PHE A 3 30.35 -10.13 4.19
CA PHE A 3 29.43 -9.64 3.15
C PHE A 3 28.14 -10.48 3.09
N GLY A 4 27.39 -10.57 4.19
CA GLY A 4 26.19 -11.41 4.24
C GLY A 4 25.24 -11.17 5.40
N GLY A 5 25.14 -9.91 5.89
CA GLY A 5 24.33 -9.59 7.08
C GLY A 5 23.44 -8.35 6.99
N LEU A 6 23.42 -7.62 5.86
CA LEU A 6 22.76 -6.30 5.74
C LEU A 6 21.75 -6.23 4.58
N GLY A 7 21.07 -7.33 4.27
CA GLY A 7 20.22 -7.39 3.07
C GLY A 7 18.81 -6.80 3.26
N GLY A 8 18.17 -7.13 4.38
CA GLY A 8 16.74 -6.85 4.59
C GLY A 8 16.41 -6.16 5.91
N TRP A 9 17.22 -6.33 6.94
CA TRP A 9 16.89 -5.81 8.28
C TRP A 9 17.02 -4.29 8.38
N GLU A 10 17.98 -3.68 7.66
CA GLU A 10 18.07 -2.22 7.53
C GLU A 10 16.82 -1.59 6.92
N TRP A 11 16.23 -2.22 5.90
CA TRP A 11 15.01 -1.71 5.26
C TRP A 11 13.83 -1.64 6.22
N ILE A 12 13.71 -2.62 7.13
CA ILE A 12 12.68 -2.63 8.17
C ILE A 12 12.90 -1.49 9.16
N ILE A 13 14.14 -1.26 9.59
CA ILE A 13 14.48 -0.17 10.52
C ILE A 13 14.16 1.19 9.89
N ILE A 14 14.51 1.38 8.61
CA ILE A 14 14.19 2.60 7.87
C ILE A 14 12.68 2.80 7.77
N LEU A 15 11.91 1.75 7.45
CA LEU A 15 10.45 1.81 7.41
C LEU A 15 9.84 2.24 8.75
N ILE A 16 10.34 1.69 9.87
CA ILE A 16 9.88 2.07 11.21
C ILE A 16 10.14 3.55 11.48
N ILE A 17 11.33 4.05 11.14
CA ILE A 17 11.68 5.47 11.33
C ILE A 17 10.76 6.37 10.49
N VAL A 18 10.50 6.02 9.23
CA VAL A 18 9.59 6.77 8.35
C VAL A 18 8.18 6.80 8.94
N ILE A 19 7.67 5.68 9.44
CA ILE A 19 6.34 5.61 10.07
C ILE A 19 6.28 6.48 11.32
N ILE A 20 7.35 6.58 12.12
CA ILE A 20 7.38 7.43 13.31
C ILE A 20 7.40 8.91 12.94
N LEU A 21 8.18 9.30 11.92
CA LEU A 21 8.31 10.71 11.50
C LEU A 21 7.06 11.25 10.82
N PHE A 22 6.45 10.45 9.94
CA PHE A 22 5.27 10.85 9.17
C PHE A 22 3.96 10.47 9.87
N GLY A 23 3.99 9.47 10.76
CA GLY A 23 2.80 8.85 11.34
C GLY A 23 2.13 7.86 10.39
N GLY A 24 1.58 6.77 10.93
CA GLY A 24 0.87 5.75 10.14
C GLY A 24 -0.31 6.32 9.34
N SER A 25 -1.02 7.32 9.86
CA SER A 25 -2.20 7.92 9.21
C SER A 25 -1.85 8.71 7.94
N ARG A 26 -0.72 9.42 7.90
CA ARG A 26 -0.28 10.16 6.71
C ARG A 26 0.14 9.19 5.60
N LEU A 27 0.90 8.16 5.96
CA LEU A 27 1.33 7.11 5.03
C LEU A 27 0.13 6.33 4.47
N ALA A 28 -0.84 5.98 5.33
CA ALA A 28 -2.07 5.32 4.93
C ALA A 28 -2.93 6.18 3.99
N GLY A 29 -3.06 7.48 4.28
CA GLY A 29 -3.81 8.40 3.41
C GLY A 29 -3.19 8.54 2.02
N VAL A 30 -1.86 8.67 1.93
CA VAL A 30 -1.14 8.70 0.65
C VAL A 30 -1.24 7.36 -0.07
N GLY A 31 -1.07 6.24 0.64
CA GLY A 31 -1.21 4.90 0.09
C GLY A 31 -2.61 4.62 -0.46
N ALA A 32 -3.67 5.06 0.22
CA ALA A 32 -5.05 4.94 -0.24
C ALA A 32 -5.30 5.74 -1.52
N ALA A 33 -4.85 7.00 -1.57
CA ALA A 33 -4.98 7.84 -2.76
C ALA A 33 -4.21 7.28 -3.97
N LEU A 34 -2.96 6.83 -3.74
CA LEU A 34 -2.16 6.18 -4.78
C LEU A 34 -2.80 4.87 -5.23
N GLY A 35 -3.28 4.05 -4.30
CA GLY A 35 -3.93 2.78 -4.60
C GLY A 35 -5.19 2.95 -5.45
N GLN A 36 -6.02 3.95 -5.15
CA GLN A 36 -7.18 4.27 -5.95
C GLN A 36 -6.79 4.71 -7.38
N SER A 37 -5.81 5.59 -7.51
CA SER A 37 -5.32 6.03 -8.82
C SER A 37 -4.71 4.88 -9.65
N ILE A 38 -4.03 3.94 -9.00
CA ILE A 38 -3.45 2.76 -9.64
C ILE A 38 -4.54 1.76 -10.05
N ARG A 39 -5.60 1.62 -9.25
CA ARG A 39 -6.76 0.79 -9.58
C ARG A 39 -7.49 1.32 -10.81
N GLU A 40 -7.79 2.62 -10.83
CA GLU A 40 -8.42 3.31 -11.96
C GLU A 40 -7.53 3.24 -13.22
N PHE A 41 -6.22 3.44 -13.07
CA PHE A 41 -5.27 3.31 -14.17
C PHE A 41 -5.23 1.88 -14.73
N ARG A 42 -5.21 0.87 -13.86
CA ARG A 42 -5.24 -0.54 -14.26
C ARG A 42 -6.53 -0.89 -14.98
N GLU A 43 -7.67 -0.41 -14.49
CA GLU A 43 -9.00 -0.62 -15.09
C GLU A 43 -9.10 0.00 -16.49
N ALA A 44 -8.63 1.23 -16.64
CA ALA A 44 -8.59 1.93 -17.93
C ALA A 44 -7.65 1.26 -18.95
N VAL A 45 -6.54 0.69 -18.50
CA VAL A 45 -5.55 0.01 -19.36
C VAL A 45 -5.95 -1.43 -19.68
N SER A 46 -6.58 -2.15 -18.75
CA SER A 46 -6.99 -3.54 -18.95
C SER A 46 -8.29 -3.69 -19.75
N GLY A 47 -9.07 -2.63 -19.94
CA GLY A 47 -10.19 -2.59 -20.90
C GLY A 47 -11.33 -3.58 -20.64
N ASP A 48 -11.31 -4.28 -19.51
CA ASP A 48 -12.26 -5.32 -19.15
C ASP A 48 -13.10 -4.86 -17.96
N LYS A 49 -14.41 -4.87 -18.16
CA LYS A 49 -15.40 -4.65 -17.12
C LYS A 49 -15.47 -5.91 -16.29
N GLU A 50 -14.82 -5.94 -15.13
CA GLU A 50 -15.20 -6.92 -14.11
C GLU A 50 -16.20 -6.27 -13.15
N ASP A 51 -17.48 -6.43 -13.51
CA ASP A 51 -18.55 -6.55 -12.54
C ASP A 51 -18.12 -7.58 -11.47
N LYS A 52 -17.93 -7.15 -10.23
CA LYS A 52 -18.18 -7.96 -9.03
C LYS A 52 -18.14 -7.13 -7.75
N ASP A 53 -19.33 -6.96 -7.21
CA ASP A 53 -19.72 -7.22 -5.82
C ASP A 53 -18.76 -6.79 -4.72
N GLU A 54 -19.22 -5.83 -3.91
CA GLU A 54 -19.35 -6.03 -2.46
C GLU A 54 -20.44 -5.07 -1.93
N ASP A 55 -21.70 -5.52 -2.03
CA ASP A 55 -22.77 -5.12 -1.12
C ASP A 55 -22.63 -5.94 0.18
N LYS A 56 -22.83 -5.25 1.32
CA LYS A 56 -23.03 -5.71 2.70
C LYS A 56 -21.83 -6.13 3.55
N SER A 57 -21.47 -5.23 4.47
CA SER A 57 -21.50 -5.39 5.95
C SER A 57 -21.01 -4.05 6.51
N ASP A 58 -21.87 -3.13 7.00
CA ASP A 58 -22.38 -3.16 8.38
C ASP A 58 -23.60 -2.25 8.53
N GLU A 59 -24.80 -2.83 8.62
CA GLU A 59 -25.94 -2.26 9.35
C GLU A 59 -26.85 -3.41 9.80
N ALA A 60 -26.65 -3.87 11.05
CA ALA A 60 -27.65 -4.54 11.92
C ALA A 60 -27.06 -4.77 13.32
#